data_AF-A0A1J5HYC9-F1
#
_entry.id   AF-A0A1J5HYC9-F1
#
_cell.length_a   1.000
_cell.length_b   1.000
_cell.length_c   1.000
_cell.angle_alpha   90.00
_cell.angle_beta   90.00
_cell.angle_gamma   90.00
#
_symmetry.space_group_name_H-M   'P 1'
#
loop_
_entity.id
_entity.type
_entity.pdbx_description
1 polymer ?
#
loop_
_entity_poly.entity_id
_entity_poly.type
_entity_poly.pdbx_seq_one_letter_code
_entity_poly.pdbx_strand_id
1 'polypeptide(L)'
;MKTGDIYWVNLEPTLGDEIKKQRPVVLLNPGHVKHLRLALVVPVTGWKAQWRDHPFFVWLEPSPSNGLSKLSVVDCFQIRAVSHQRLQQKIGSISAEELDRIQRAIALILDIDPEQCQ
;
A
#
# COMPACT_ATOMS: atom_id res chain seq x y z
N MET A 1 2.45 14.72 -3.37
CA MET A 1 2.81 13.32 -3.13
C MET A 1 3.81 13.24 -1.98
N LYS A 2 3.40 12.60 -0.89
CA LYS A 2 4.24 12.31 0.27
C LYS A 2 4.09 10.84 0.65
N THR A 3 5.13 10.26 1.24
CA THR A 3 5.03 8.92 1.81
C THR A 3 3.90 8.86 2.85
N GLY A 4 3.10 7.79 2.82
CA GLY A 4 1.90 7.61 3.64
C GLY A 4 0.62 8.21 3.04
N ASP A 5 0.70 8.99 1.96
CA ASP A 5 -0.51 9.41 1.23
C ASP A 5 -1.22 8.19 0.61
N ILE A 6 -2.56 8.24 0.52
CA ILE A 6 -3.37 7.25 -0.20
C ILE A 6 -3.91 7.88 -1.49
N TYR A 7 -3.73 7.19 -2.62
CA TYR A 7 -4.23 7.61 -3.93
C TYR A 7 -5.08 6.53 -4.59
N TRP A 8 -6.05 6.94 -5.42
CA TRP A 8 -6.64 6.04 -6.41
C TRP A 8 -5.65 5.77 -7.54
N VAL A 9 -5.48 4.49 -7.89
CA VAL A 9 -4.63 4.03 -8.98
C VAL A 9 -5.33 2.95 -9.78
N ASN A 10 -5.30 3.07 -11.11
CA ASN A 10 -5.63 1.95 -11.98
C ASN A 10 -4.44 1.00 -12.08
N LEU A 11 -4.59 -0.23 -11.58
CA LEU A 11 -3.53 -1.25 -11.57
C LEU A 11 -3.55 -2.14 -12.82
N GLU A 12 -4.51 -1.98 -13.73
CA GLU A 12 -4.61 -2.77 -14.94
C GLU A 12 -3.65 -2.31 -16.06
N PRO A 13 -3.22 -3.23 -16.95
CA PRO A 13 -3.51 -4.67 -16.96
C PRO A 13 -2.70 -5.44 -15.90
N THR A 14 -3.17 -6.65 -15.56
CA THR A 14 -2.50 -7.58 -14.65
C THR A 14 -2.63 -9.03 -15.12
N LEU A 15 -1.79 -9.92 -14.58
CA LEU A 15 -1.83 -11.37 -14.85
C LEU A 15 -2.05 -12.17 -13.55
N GLY A 16 -2.82 -13.25 -13.62
CA GLY A 16 -3.04 -14.16 -12.49
C GLY A 16 -3.63 -13.46 -11.25
N ASP A 17 -2.96 -13.63 -10.11
CA ASP A 17 -3.39 -13.16 -8.77
C ASP A 17 -2.94 -11.74 -8.44
N GLU A 18 -2.29 -11.05 -9.38
CA GLU A 18 -1.96 -9.63 -9.24
C GLU A 18 -3.23 -8.80 -8.98
N ILE A 19 -3.15 -7.91 -7.98
CA ILE A 19 -4.27 -7.01 -7.66
C ILE A 19 -4.58 -6.10 -8.86
N LYS A 20 -5.83 -6.19 -9.29
CA LYS A 20 -6.40 -5.51 -10.46
C LYS A 20 -7.43 -4.44 -10.11
N LYS A 21 -7.91 -3.77 -11.16
CA LYS A 21 -8.86 -2.66 -11.17
C LYS A 21 -8.29 -1.38 -10.56
N GLN A 22 -9.14 -0.37 -10.48
CA GLN A 22 -8.87 0.84 -9.70
C GLN A 22 -8.92 0.51 -8.20
N ARG A 23 -7.81 0.76 -7.50
CA ARG A 23 -7.67 0.52 -6.06
C ARG A 23 -7.07 1.72 -5.37
N PRO A 24 -7.41 1.97 -4.09
CA PRO A 24 -6.59 2.82 -3.26
C PRO A 24 -5.23 2.16 -3.08
N VAL A 25 -4.17 2.96 -3.04
CA VAL A 25 -2.81 2.49 -2.75
C VAL A 25 -2.16 3.44 -1.76
N VAL A 26 -1.38 2.89 -0.83
CA VAL A 26 -0.50 3.69 0.03
C VAL A 26 0.77 3.99 -0.74
N LEU A 27 1.17 5.26 -0.75
CA LEU A 27 2.41 5.73 -1.37
C LEU A 27 3.58 5.49 -0.41
N LEU A 28 4.49 4.59 -0.76
CA LEU A 28 5.67 4.28 0.06
C LEU A 28 6.84 5.18 -0.29
N ASN A 29 7.07 5.39 -1.58
CA ASN A 29 8.09 6.29 -2.07
C ASN A 29 7.51 7.07 -3.26
N PRO A 30 7.41 8.43 -3.18
CA PRO A 30 6.94 9.24 -4.30
C PRO A 30 7.88 9.20 -5.52
N GLY A 31 9.09 8.67 -5.38
CA GLY A 31 10.19 8.85 -6.32
C GLY A 31 10.81 10.24 -6.17
N HIS A 32 11.91 10.46 -6.89
CA HIS A 32 12.53 11.77 -6.98
C HIS A 32 11.82 12.59 -8.06
N VAL A 33 11.02 13.59 -7.66
CA VAL A 33 10.13 14.35 -8.57
C VAL A 33 10.84 14.93 -9.80
N LYS A 34 12.15 15.23 -9.72
CA LYS A 34 12.94 15.72 -10.87
C LYS A 34 13.48 14.62 -11.80
N HIS A 35 13.62 13.39 -11.34
CA HIS A 35 14.43 12.36 -12.05
C HIS A 35 13.74 11.00 -12.18
N LEU A 36 12.82 10.65 -11.29
CA LEU A 36 12.08 9.39 -11.29
C LEU A 36 10.60 9.68 -11.56
N ARG A 37 10.08 9.09 -12.64
CA ARG A 37 8.67 9.16 -13.04
C ARG A 37 7.81 8.02 -12.47
N LEU A 38 8.41 7.23 -11.57
CA LEU A 38 7.79 6.11 -10.91
C LEU A 38 7.64 6.40 -9.42
N ALA A 39 6.56 5.87 -8.85
CA ALA A 39 6.31 5.83 -7.42
C ALA A 39 6.23 4.37 -6.97
N LEU A 40 6.75 4.08 -5.77
CA LEU A 40 6.55 2.79 -5.11
C LEU A 40 5.27 2.85 -4.29
N VAL A 41 4.34 1.95 -4.56
CA VAL A 41 3.03 1.90 -3.92
C VAL A 41 2.70 0.49 -3.44
N VAL A 42 1.79 0.40 -2.48
CA VAL A 42 1.22 -0.86 -2.00
C VAL A 42 -0.30 -0.79 -2.01
N PRO A 43 -1.00 -1.75 -2.63
CA PRO A 43 -2.44 -1.69 -2.81
C PRO A 43 -3.23 -1.98 -1.54
N VAL A 44 -4.39 -1.33 -1.46
CA VAL A 44 -5.40 -1.53 -0.41
C VAL A 44 -6.57 -2.34 -0.98
N THR A 45 -6.98 -3.37 -0.26
CA THR A 45 -8.14 -4.20 -0.59
C THR A 45 -9.09 -4.32 0.60
N GLY A 46 -10.30 -4.85 0.36
CA GLY A 46 -11.31 -5.00 1.41
C GLY A 46 -10.97 -6.15 2.34
N TRP A 47 -11.09 -5.92 3.65
CA TRP A 47 -10.77 -6.86 4.73
C TRP A 47 -11.46 -8.24 4.60
N LYS A 48 -10.76 -9.31 5.01
CA LYS A 48 -11.28 -10.68 5.20
C LYS A 48 -10.69 -11.29 6.47
N ALA A 49 -11.54 -11.95 7.27
CA ALA A 49 -11.16 -12.51 8.58
C ALA A 49 -9.94 -13.45 8.54
N GLN A 50 -9.73 -14.17 7.44
CA GLN A 50 -8.60 -15.09 7.25
C GLN A 50 -7.21 -14.43 7.26
N TRP A 51 -7.13 -13.10 7.08
CA TRP A 51 -5.85 -12.39 7.09
C TRP A 51 -5.46 -11.92 8.49
N ARG A 52 -6.22 -12.30 9.53
CA ARG A 52 -6.12 -11.73 10.87
C ARG A 52 -4.73 -11.82 11.45
N ASP A 53 -4.13 -12.99 11.32
CA ASP A 53 -2.86 -13.32 11.95
C ASP A 53 -1.72 -13.36 10.93
N HIS A 54 -1.91 -12.76 9.75
CA HIS A 54 -0.95 -12.85 8.66
C HIS A 54 -0.03 -11.61 8.62
N PRO A 55 1.30 -11.75 8.77
CA PRO A 55 2.22 -10.63 9.00
C PRO A 55 2.33 -9.66 7.82
N PHE A 56 1.97 -10.11 6.61
CA PHE A 56 2.04 -9.31 5.38
C PHE A 56 0.80 -8.44 5.12
N PHE A 57 -0.22 -8.54 5.99
CA PHE A 57 -1.48 -7.82 5.85
C PHE A 57 -1.63 -6.80 6.98
N VAL A 58 -1.59 -5.51 6.63
CA VAL A 58 -1.74 -4.41 7.61
C VAL A 58 -3.11 -3.80 7.50
N TRP A 59 -3.81 -3.71 8.62
CA TRP A 59 -5.21 -3.31 8.67
C TRP A 59 -5.30 -1.80 8.82
N LEU A 60 -6.28 -1.21 8.14
CA LEU A 60 -6.59 0.20 8.23
C LEU A 60 -8.07 0.35 8.61
N GLU A 61 -8.31 0.91 9.78
CA GLU A 61 -9.65 1.34 10.19
C GLU A 61 -10.07 2.57 9.38
N PRO A 62 -11.34 2.67 8.94
CA PRO A 62 -11.79 3.83 8.20
C PRO A 62 -11.74 5.07 9.08
N SER A 63 -11.16 6.16 8.56
CA SER A 63 -11.07 7.42 9.28
C SER A 63 -11.24 8.62 8.35
N PRO A 64 -11.62 9.80 8.89
CA PRO A 64 -11.66 11.02 8.10
C PRO A 64 -10.29 11.38 7.48
N SER A 65 -9.18 10.99 8.11
CA SER A 65 -7.83 11.30 7.62
C SER A 65 -7.38 10.41 6.47
N ASN A 66 -7.75 9.13 6.47
CA ASN A 66 -7.36 8.19 5.43
C ASN A 66 -8.39 8.11 4.28
N GLY A 67 -9.63 8.58 4.50
CA GLY A 67 -10.67 8.65 3.48
C GLY A 67 -11.23 7.30 3.07
N LEU A 68 -10.93 6.23 3.82
CA LEU A 68 -11.48 4.90 3.59
C LEU A 68 -12.90 4.81 4.16
N SER A 69 -13.79 4.11 3.45
CA SER A 69 -15.21 3.98 3.85
C SER A 69 -15.52 2.73 4.67
N LYS A 70 -14.55 1.82 4.81
CA LYS A 70 -14.70 0.53 5.51
C LYS A 70 -13.35 0.00 5.96
N LEU A 71 -13.39 -0.96 6.89
CA LEU A 71 -12.22 -1.73 7.30
C LEU A 71 -11.54 -2.33 6.06
N SER A 72 -10.26 -2.02 5.92
CA SER A 72 -9.46 -2.33 4.75
C SER A 72 -8.15 -2.97 5.18
N VAL A 73 -7.45 -3.56 4.22
CA VAL A 73 -6.13 -4.14 4.43
C VAL A 73 -5.18 -3.70 3.33
N VAL A 74 -3.94 -3.43 3.72
CA VAL A 74 -2.81 -3.24 2.83
C VAL A 74 -2.19 -4.60 2.59
N ASP A 75 -2.22 -5.05 1.34
CA ASP A 75 -1.58 -6.30 0.92
C ASP A 75 -0.12 -6.01 0.55
N CYS A 76 0.78 -6.19 1.52
CA CYS A 76 2.19 -5.80 1.37
C CYS A 76 2.94 -6.64 0.34
N PHE A 77 2.45 -7.86 0.04
CA PHE A 77 3.06 -8.74 -0.95
C PHE A 77 2.85 -8.24 -2.38
N GLN A 78 1.87 -7.36 -2.58
CA GLN A 78 1.52 -6.79 -3.87
C GLN A 78 2.16 -5.41 -4.09
N ILE A 79 3.26 -5.11 -3.37
CA ILE A 79 4.06 -3.90 -3.57
C ILE A 79 4.57 -3.81 -5.01
N ARG A 80 4.48 -2.62 -5.62
CA ARG A 80 4.97 -2.41 -6.99
C ARG A 80 5.29 -0.96 -7.30
N ALA A 81 6.17 -0.76 -8.29
CA ALA A 81 6.39 0.54 -8.90
C ALA A 81 5.29 0.84 -9.93
N VAL A 82 4.77 2.07 -9.92
CA VAL A 82 3.77 2.57 -10.88
C VAL A 82 4.20 3.91 -11.46
N SER A 83 3.84 4.17 -12.71
CA SER A 83 3.99 5.50 -13.33
C SER A 83 3.18 6.54 -12.55
N HIS A 84 3.74 7.74 -12.36
CA HIS A 84 3.01 8.87 -11.77
C HIS A 84 1.71 9.19 -12.51
N GLN A 85 1.63 8.89 -13.82
CA GLN A 85 0.40 9.04 -14.61
C GLN A 85 -0.76 8.15 -14.14
N ARG A 86 -0.46 7.08 -13.40
CA ARG A 86 -1.49 6.20 -12.82
C ARG A 86 -2.03 6.72 -11.48
N LEU A 87 -1.32 7.66 -10.83
CA LEU A 87 -1.78 8.30 -9.60
C LEU A 87 -2.84 9.33 -9.96
N GLN A 88 -4.07 9.07 -9.53
CA GLN A 88 -5.20 9.94 -9.79
C GLN A 88 -5.44 10.86 -8.59
N GLN A 89 -6.60 10.76 -7.95
CA GLN A 89 -6.97 11.58 -6.82
C GLN A 89 -6.34 11.06 -5.52
N LYS A 90 -5.76 11.97 -4.72
CA LYS A 90 -5.43 11.71 -3.31
C LYS A 90 -6.73 11.60 -2.51
N ILE A 91 -6.89 10.54 -1.72
CA ILE A 91 -8.06 10.36 -0.85
C ILE A 91 -7.79 10.63 0.63
N GLY A 92 -6.53 10.47 1.07
CA GLY A 92 -6.18 10.66 2.47
C GLY A 92 -4.73 10.31 2.75
N SER A 93 -4.42 10.02 4.00
CA SER A 93 -3.11 9.54 4.45
C SER A 93 -3.25 8.66 5.69
N ILE A 94 -2.30 7.73 5.85
CA ILE A 94 -2.17 6.90 7.05
C ILE A 94 -1.30 7.58 8.12
N SER A 95 -1.36 7.08 9.35
CA SER A 95 -0.49 7.49 10.44
C SER A 95 0.95 6.99 10.26
N ALA A 96 1.87 7.56 11.03
CA ALA A 96 3.26 7.09 11.05
C ALA A 96 3.37 5.63 11.55
N GLU A 97 2.55 5.25 12.53
CA GLU A 97 2.52 3.88 13.08
C GLU A 97 2.00 2.86 12.04
N GLU A 98 0.96 3.21 11.28
CA GLU A 98 0.45 2.38 10.19
C GLU A 98 1.50 2.22 9.09
N LEU A 99 2.20 3.31 8.72
CA LEU A 99 3.28 3.26 7.74
C LEU A 99 4.44 2.38 8.19
N ASP A 100 4.84 2.51 9.45
CA ASP A 100 5.92 1.74 10.07
C ASP A 100 5.59 0.23 10.10
N ARG A 101 4.34 -0.13 10.42
CA ARG A 101 3.86 -1.53 10.29
C ARG A 101 3.94 -2.06 8.86
N ILE A 102 3.57 -1.24 7.86
CA ILE A 102 3.67 -1.61 6.44
C ILE A 102 5.13 -1.80 6.03
N GLN A 103 6.04 -0.91 6.47
CA GLN A 103 7.46 -1.01 6.16
C GLN A 103 8.09 -2.27 6.76
N ARG A 104 7.76 -2.63 8.00
CA ARG A 104 8.17 -3.91 8.60
C ARG A 104 7.65 -5.12 7.82
N ALA A 105 6.38 -5.12 7.46
CA ALA A 105 5.80 -6.20 6.66
C ALA A 105 6.53 -6.38 5.32
N ILE A 106 6.89 -5.28 4.66
CA ILE A 106 7.67 -5.29 3.41
C ILE A 106 9.10 -5.78 3.66
N ALA A 107 9.76 -5.35 4.74
CA ALA A 107 11.09 -5.81 5.10
C ALA A 107 11.12 -7.34 5.31
N LEU A 108 10.09 -7.90 5.94
CA LEU A 108 9.92 -9.36 6.08
C LEU A 108 9.74 -10.03 4.71
N ILE A 109 8.91 -9.48 3.83
CA ILE A 109 8.70 -10.02 2.46
C ILE A 109 9.99 -10.03 1.64
N LEU A 110 10.83 -9.01 1.82
CA LEU A 110 12.08 -8.83 1.10
C LEU A 110 13.28 -9.51 1.78
N ASP A 111 13.07 -10.20 2.90
CA ASP A 111 14.12 -10.85 3.70
C ASP A 111 15.25 -9.89 4.11
N ILE A 112 14.90 -8.64 4.42
CA ILE A 112 15.87 -7.59 4.80
C ILE A 112 16.20 -7.68 6.30
N ASP A 113 15.24 -8.08 7.14
CA ASP A 113 15.39 -8.25 8.60
C ASP A 113 14.63 -9.52 9.09
N PRO A 114 15.12 -10.73 8.81
CA PRO A 114 14.42 -11.99 9.14
C PRO A 114 14.25 -12.24 10.65
N GLU A 115 15.02 -11.58 11.52
CA GLU A 115 14.95 -11.75 12.97
C GLU A 115 13.63 -11.28 13.60
N GLN A 116 12.84 -10.48 12.88
CA GLN A 116 11.50 -10.03 13.33
C GLN A 116 10.37 -11.03 13.01
N CYS A 117 10.71 -12.22 12.48
CA CYS A 117 9.74 -13.22 12.03
C CYS A 117 9.34 -14.25 13.10
N GLN A 118 9.66 -14.02 14.38
CA GLN A 118 9.29 -14.89 15.51
C GLN A 118 7.85 -14.67 16.00
#